data_AF-A0A3A4K4U2-F1
#
_entry.id   AF-A0A3A4K4U2-F1
#
_cell.length_a   1.000
_cell.length_b   1.000
_cell.length_c   1.000
_cell.angle_alpha   90.00
_cell.angle_beta   90.00
_cell.angle_gamma   90.00
#
_symmetry.space_group_name_H-M   'P 1'
#
loop_
_entity.id
_entity.type
_entity.pdbx_description
1 polymer ?
#
loop_
_entity_poly.entity_id
_entity_poly.type
_entity_poly.pdbx_seq_one_letter_code
_entity_poly.pdbx_strand_id
1 'polypeptide(L)'
;MAATIWTTFQPVDADAQSNWSTILWEQSDINGISIPIRQGDARIGYNHFAQRHNLSSGGAVRQAIKVAKPITTGARVEYVTLFTHANDHEQVYLRVIAQAATTTDDREYSSPDGKYIGVVTAYCDSMNKCPYWLSNLQLS
;
A
#
# COMPACT_ATOMS: atom_id res chain seq x y z
N MET A 1 18.40 25.12 -50.50
CA MET A 1 17.27 25.38 -49.59
C MET A 1 17.26 24.24 -48.58
N ALA A 2 17.57 24.50 -47.31
CA ALA A 2 17.61 23.49 -46.25
C ALA A 2 16.44 23.73 -45.31
N ALA A 3 15.60 22.71 -45.10
CA ALA A 3 14.47 22.77 -44.20
C ALA A 3 14.90 22.27 -42.81
N THR A 4 14.91 23.18 -41.84
CA THR A 4 15.14 22.87 -40.42
C THR A 4 13.88 22.22 -39.86
N ILE A 5 13.98 20.97 -39.44
CA ILE A 5 12.89 20.25 -38.76
C ILE A 5 13.02 20.57 -37.27
N TRP A 6 12.06 21.30 -36.73
CA TRP A 6 11.91 21.47 -35.28
C TRP A 6 11.21 20.23 -34.74
N THR A 7 11.94 19.40 -34.00
CA THR A 7 11.34 18.35 -33.18
C THR A 7 10.68 19.03 -31.97
N THR A 8 9.37 19.18 -32.01
CA THR A 8 8.58 19.53 -30.82
C THR A 8 8.74 18.42 -29.79
N PHE A 9 9.38 18.72 -28.67
CA PHE A 9 9.30 17.92 -27.46
C PHE A 9 7.84 17.94 -27.01
N GLN A 10 7.10 16.87 -27.27
CA GLN A 10 5.79 16.70 -26.62
C GLN A 10 6.08 16.31 -25.17
N PRO A 11 5.53 17.01 -24.16
CA PRO A 11 5.56 16.50 -22.80
C PRO A 11 4.87 15.13 -22.84
N VAL A 12 5.55 14.13 -22.31
CA VAL A 12 4.98 12.80 -22.09
C VAL A 12 3.63 12.98 -21.42
N ASP A 13 2.63 12.35 -22.02
CA ASP A 13 1.23 12.49 -21.68
C ASP A 13 1.05 12.49 -20.16
N ALA A 14 0.30 13.48 -19.68
CA ALA A 14 -0.35 13.42 -18.38
C ALA A 14 -1.35 12.26 -18.44
N ASP A 15 -0.84 11.04 -18.34
CA ASP A 15 -1.60 9.82 -18.14
C ASP A 15 -2.55 10.13 -16.99
N ALA A 16 -3.85 9.95 -17.27
CA ALA A 16 -4.95 10.32 -16.39
C ALA A 16 -4.55 10.05 -14.96
N GLN A 17 -4.29 11.11 -14.18
CA GLN A 17 -3.65 11.04 -12.88
C GLN A 17 -4.35 9.94 -12.10
N SER A 18 -3.73 8.76 -12.07
CA SER A 18 -4.41 7.57 -11.64
C SER A 18 -4.92 7.87 -10.24
N ASN A 19 -6.17 7.52 -9.94
CA ASN A 19 -6.72 7.74 -8.60
C ASN A 19 -5.92 7.00 -7.52
N TRP A 20 -4.82 6.31 -7.88
CA TRP A 20 -3.85 5.68 -7.01
C TRP A 20 -3.51 6.52 -5.80
N SER A 21 -3.33 7.84 -5.95
CA SER A 21 -2.86 8.69 -4.86
C SER A 21 -3.95 9.03 -3.84
N THR A 22 -5.23 8.77 -4.13
CA THR A 22 -6.35 9.01 -3.21
C THR A 22 -6.12 8.24 -1.91
N ILE A 23 -6.10 8.93 -0.77
CA ILE A 23 -6.00 8.28 0.53
C ILE A 23 -7.38 7.72 0.88
N LEU A 24 -7.48 6.39 0.99
CA LEU A 24 -8.70 5.73 1.44
C LEU A 24 -8.76 5.70 2.97
N TRP A 25 -7.62 5.40 3.59
CA TRP A 25 -7.47 5.39 5.04
C TRP A 25 -6.11 5.93 5.43
N GLU A 26 -6.02 6.48 6.63
CA GLU A 26 -4.77 6.92 7.23
C GLU A 26 -4.67 6.27 8.61
N GLN A 27 -3.55 5.61 8.89
CA GLN A 27 -3.36 4.86 10.11
C GLN A 27 -2.01 5.21 10.72
N SER A 28 -2.02 5.70 11.96
CA SER A 28 -0.79 5.85 12.74
C SER A 28 -0.30 4.50 13.24
N ASP A 29 1.00 4.27 13.16
CA ASP A 29 1.65 3.16 13.82
C ASP A 29 1.93 3.44 15.31
N ILE A 30 2.52 2.47 16.00
CA ILE A 30 2.85 2.58 17.44
C ILE A 30 3.81 3.73 17.78
N ASN A 31 4.57 4.21 16.80
CA ASN A 31 5.49 5.35 16.97
C ASN A 31 4.82 6.69 16.62
N GLY A 32 3.53 6.69 16.28
CA GLY A 32 2.78 7.87 15.86
C GLY A 32 3.03 8.27 14.41
N ILE A 33 3.72 7.44 13.62
CA ILE A 33 3.99 7.73 12.20
C ILE A 33 2.73 7.46 11.40
N SER A 34 2.26 8.45 10.65
CA SER A 34 1.10 8.31 9.78
C SER A 34 1.44 7.52 8.51
N ILE A 35 0.81 6.36 8.35
CA ILE A 35 0.94 5.49 7.17
C ILE A 35 -0.36 5.57 6.36
N PRO A 36 -0.35 6.24 5.19
CA PRO A 36 -1.52 6.26 4.33
C PRO A 36 -1.72 4.91 3.63
N ILE A 37 -2.98 4.51 3.50
CA ILE A 37 -3.42 3.42 2.63
C ILE A 37 -4.12 4.10 1.45
N ARG A 38 -3.41 4.20 0.34
CA ARG A 38 -3.92 4.84 -0.86
C ARG A 38 -4.69 3.85 -1.72
N GLN A 39 -5.59 4.35 -2.55
CA GLN A 39 -6.38 3.56 -3.47
C GLN A 39 -5.48 2.68 -4.35
N GLY A 40 -4.32 3.19 -4.75
CA GLY A 40 -3.34 2.43 -5.50
C GLY A 40 -3.83 2.00 -6.89
N ASP A 41 -3.09 1.08 -7.49
CA ASP A 41 -3.37 0.50 -8.80
C ASP A 41 -3.01 -0.99 -8.80
N ALA A 42 -2.76 -1.61 -9.95
CA ALA A 42 -2.40 -3.02 -10.03
C ALA A 42 -1.03 -3.36 -9.42
N ARG A 43 -0.19 -2.36 -9.12
CA ARG A 43 1.20 -2.50 -8.68
C ARG A 43 1.39 -2.13 -7.21
N ILE A 44 0.68 -1.11 -6.72
CA ILE A 44 0.78 -0.68 -5.33
C ILE A 44 -0.58 -0.37 -4.69
N GLY A 45 -0.62 -0.29 -3.36
CA GLY A 45 -1.76 0.23 -2.60
C GLY A 45 -2.93 -0.74 -2.51
N TYR A 46 -4.10 -0.18 -2.18
CA TYR A 46 -5.32 -0.95 -1.91
C TYR A 46 -5.73 -1.84 -3.08
N ASN A 47 -5.79 -1.30 -4.29
CA ASN A 47 -6.18 -2.06 -5.47
C ASN A 47 -5.27 -3.27 -5.70
N HIS A 48 -3.97 -3.13 -5.45
CA HIS A 48 -3.02 -4.22 -5.56
C HIS A 48 -3.33 -5.33 -4.56
N PHE A 49 -3.37 -5.04 -3.25
CA PHE A 49 -3.54 -6.09 -2.26
C PHE A 49 -4.99 -6.61 -2.16
N ALA A 50 -6.00 -5.79 -2.42
CA ALA A 50 -7.39 -6.22 -2.40
C ALA A 50 -7.64 -7.24 -3.52
N GLN A 51 -7.15 -6.97 -4.73
CA GLN A 51 -7.33 -7.87 -5.87
C GLN A 51 -6.40 -9.08 -5.77
N ARG A 52 -5.11 -8.88 -5.48
CA ARG A 52 -4.12 -9.98 -5.49
C ARG A 52 -4.17 -10.85 -4.26
N HIS A 53 -4.50 -10.30 -3.09
CA HIS A 53 -4.40 -11.01 -1.80
C HIS A 53 -5.70 -11.14 -1.03
N ASN A 54 -6.84 -10.70 -1.60
CA ASN A 54 -8.16 -10.79 -0.95
C ASN A 54 -8.16 -10.10 0.43
N LEU A 55 -7.79 -8.82 0.45
CA LEU A 55 -7.77 -7.95 1.63
C LEU A 55 -8.61 -6.70 1.38
N SER A 56 -9.91 -6.89 1.18
CA SER A 56 -10.82 -5.86 0.65
C SER A 56 -11.34 -4.83 1.68
N SER A 57 -11.38 -5.15 2.98
CA SER A 57 -11.92 -4.21 3.99
C SER A 57 -10.91 -3.15 4.46
N GLY A 58 -9.62 -3.39 4.23
CA GLY A 58 -8.53 -2.59 4.80
C GLY A 58 -8.36 -2.71 6.33
N GLY A 59 -9.31 -3.28 7.08
CA GLY A 59 -9.25 -3.27 8.56
C GLY A 59 -8.14 -4.16 9.10
N ALA A 60 -7.87 -5.31 8.50
CA ALA A 60 -6.70 -6.14 8.84
C ALA A 60 -5.37 -5.40 8.64
N VAL A 61 -5.24 -4.68 7.52
CA VAL A 61 -4.05 -3.87 7.21
C VAL A 61 -3.87 -2.75 8.22
N ARG A 62 -4.94 -2.00 8.52
CA ARG A 62 -4.90 -0.92 9.53
C ARG A 62 -4.56 -1.46 10.92
N GLN A 63 -5.15 -2.58 11.31
CA GLN A 63 -4.87 -3.19 12.61
C GLN A 63 -3.41 -3.61 12.70
N ALA A 64 -2.84 -4.21 11.65
CA ALA A 64 -1.43 -4.58 11.62
C ALA A 64 -0.51 -3.35 11.78
N ILE A 65 -0.78 -2.26 11.07
CA ILE A 65 -0.01 -1.00 11.23
C ILE A 65 -0.12 -0.48 12.67
N LYS A 66 -1.32 -0.51 13.25
CA LYS A 66 -1.58 0.01 14.60
C LYS A 66 -0.83 -0.75 15.70
N VAL A 67 -0.74 -2.08 15.60
CA VAL A 67 -0.27 -2.92 16.73
C VAL A 67 1.11 -3.51 16.53
N ALA A 68 1.58 -3.68 15.29
CA ALA A 68 2.88 -4.28 15.05
C ALA A 68 4.01 -3.30 15.34
N LYS A 69 5.11 -3.83 15.88
CA LYS A 69 6.37 -3.10 15.91
C LYS A 69 6.92 -3.00 14.48
N PRO A 70 7.22 -1.79 13.97
CA PRO A 70 7.74 -1.64 12.61
C PRO A 70 9.14 -2.23 12.46
N ILE A 71 9.37 -2.91 11.34
CA ILE A 71 10.69 -3.39 10.91
C ILE A 71 11.12 -2.51 9.74
N THR A 72 12.08 -1.61 9.97
CA THR A 72 12.48 -0.60 9.00
C THR A 72 13.80 -0.96 8.31
N THR A 73 13.86 -0.83 6.99
CA THR A 73 15.08 -0.94 6.18
C THR A 73 15.07 0.17 5.13
N GLY A 74 15.84 1.24 5.37
CA GLY A 74 15.74 2.45 4.55
C GLY A 74 14.35 3.07 4.63
N ALA A 75 13.74 3.37 3.49
CA ALA A 75 12.36 3.87 3.40
C ALA A 75 11.29 2.76 3.48
N ARG A 76 11.69 1.49 3.43
CA ARG A 76 10.76 0.36 3.53
C ARG A 76 10.45 0.09 5.01
N VAL A 77 9.17 -0.05 5.32
CA VAL A 77 8.67 -0.41 6.66
C VAL A 77 7.77 -1.64 6.54
N GLU A 78 8.01 -2.65 7.37
CA GLU A 78 7.18 -3.84 7.45
C GLU A 78 6.46 -3.94 8.79
N TYR A 79 5.18 -4.29 8.74
CA TYR A 79 4.33 -4.60 9.89
C TYR A 79 3.88 -6.05 9.78
N VAL A 80 4.27 -6.89 10.72
CA VAL A 80 3.91 -8.30 10.76
C VAL A 80 3.03 -8.56 11.97
N THR A 81 1.84 -9.13 11.76
CA THR A 81 0.88 -9.40 12.84
C THR A 81 0.27 -10.78 12.68
N LEU A 82 0.17 -11.51 13.79
CA LEU A 82 -0.59 -12.75 13.87
C LEU A 82 -2.07 -12.42 14.09
N PHE A 83 -2.92 -12.90 13.19
CA PHE A 83 -4.37 -12.92 13.39
C PHE A 83 -4.81 -14.33 13.72
N THR A 84 -5.63 -14.44 14.76
CA THR A 84 -6.25 -15.70 15.18
C THR A 84 -7.75 -15.60 14.94
N HIS A 85 -8.31 -16.59 14.27
CA HIS A 85 -9.76 -16.69 14.09
C HIS A 85 -10.45 -16.99 15.43
N ALA A 86 -11.72 -16.63 15.57
CA ALA A 86 -12.46 -16.77 16.83
C ALA A 86 -12.59 -18.22 17.35
N ASN A 87 -12.33 -19.23 16.51
CA ASN A 87 -12.32 -20.63 16.91
C ASN A 87 -10.93 -21.12 17.35
N ASP A 88 -9.92 -20.25 17.44
CA ASP A 88 -8.53 -20.52 17.85
C ASP A 88 -7.76 -21.59 17.04
N HIS A 89 -8.36 -22.18 16.00
CA HIS A 89 -7.74 -23.21 15.17
C HIS A 89 -7.10 -22.67 13.89
N GLU A 90 -7.42 -21.44 13.49
CA GLU A 90 -6.84 -20.79 12.32
C GLU A 90 -6.01 -19.58 12.73
N GLN A 91 -4.75 -19.60 12.33
CA GLN A 91 -3.78 -18.55 12.60
C GLN A 91 -3.10 -18.15 11.30
N VAL A 92 -3.01 -16.84 11.06
CA VAL A 92 -2.43 -16.29 9.84
C VAL A 92 -1.56 -15.10 10.18
N TYR A 93 -0.31 -15.11 9.70
CA TYR A 93 0.54 -13.93 9.72
C TYR A 93 0.19 -13.04 8.54
N LEU A 94 -0.21 -11.81 8.82
CA LEU A 94 -0.37 -10.75 7.83
C LEU A 94 0.90 -9.90 7.82
N ARG A 95 1.49 -9.72 6.64
CA ARG A 95 2.58 -8.78 6.39
C ARG A 95 2.06 -7.59 5.60
N VAL A 96 2.24 -6.40 6.14
CA VAL A 96 1.98 -5.13 5.47
C VAL A 96 3.32 -4.46 5.19
N ILE A 97 3.51 -4.04 3.95
CA ILE A 97 4.72 -3.34 3.52
C ILE A 97 4.32 -1.93 3.14
N ALA A 98 4.97 -0.96 3.76
CA ALA A 98 4.82 0.45 3.47
C ALA A 98 6.14 1.07 2.99
N GLN A 99 6.01 2.13 2.19
CA GLN A 99 7.09 2.99 1.77
C GLN A 99 6.95 4.34 2.50
N ALA A 100 7.80 4.56 3.49
CA ALA A 100 7.92 5.79 4.29
C ALA A 100 8.80 6.84 3.58
N ALA A 101 8.51 7.08 2.30
CA ALA A 101 9.11 8.13 1.49
C ALA A 101 8.03 8.76 0.61
N THR A 102 8.25 9.97 0.11
CA THR A 102 7.33 10.65 -0.82
C THR A 102 7.46 10.14 -2.26
N THR A 103 8.54 9.43 -2.57
CA THR A 103 8.84 8.92 -3.91
C THR A 103 9.43 7.51 -3.80
N THR A 104 9.10 6.63 -4.73
CA THR A 104 9.72 5.30 -4.84
C THR A 104 11.13 5.37 -5.43
N ASP A 105 11.95 4.36 -5.16
CA ASP A 105 13.36 4.36 -5.61
C ASP A 105 13.49 4.37 -7.15
N ASP A 106 12.55 3.73 -7.84
CA ASP A 106 12.41 3.73 -9.31
C ASP A 106 11.81 5.04 -9.87
N ARG A 107 11.35 5.94 -8.99
CA ARG A 107 10.68 7.22 -9.29
C ARG A 107 9.37 7.10 -10.08
N GLU A 108 8.79 5.92 -10.15
CA GLU A 108 7.53 5.73 -10.87
C GLU A 108 6.33 6.26 -10.09
N TYR A 109 6.43 6.30 -8.76
CA TYR A 109 5.42 6.90 -7.90
C TYR A 109 5.99 8.04 -7.09
N SER A 110 5.28 9.17 -7.10
CA SER A 110 5.55 10.31 -6.23
C SER A 110 4.22 10.82 -5.67
N SER A 111 4.11 10.89 -4.35
CA SER A 111 2.90 11.40 -3.71
C SER A 111 2.76 12.91 -3.94
N PRO A 112 1.57 13.38 -4.38
CA PRO A 112 1.37 14.81 -4.68
C PRO A 112 1.09 15.66 -3.44
N ASP A 113 0.78 15.04 -2.30
CA ASP A 113 0.31 15.69 -1.07
C ASP A 113 1.41 15.85 -0.01
N GLY A 114 2.66 15.52 -0.34
CA GLY A 114 3.79 15.58 0.58
C GLY A 114 3.76 14.53 1.70
N LYS A 115 2.74 13.65 1.74
CA LYS A 115 2.69 12.50 2.65
C LYS A 115 3.48 11.34 2.06
N TYR A 116 3.74 10.30 2.86
CA TYR A 116 4.38 9.09 2.35
C TYR A 116 3.56 8.43 1.24
N ILE A 117 4.23 7.65 0.39
CA ILE A 117 3.57 6.71 -0.54
C ILE A 117 2.64 5.80 0.27
N GLY A 118 3.11 5.32 1.43
CA GLY A 118 2.30 4.53 2.36
C GLY A 118 2.31 3.05 2.00
N VAL A 119 1.20 2.34 2.25
CA VAL A 119 1.13 0.90 1.98
C VAL A 119 1.30 0.62 0.50
N VAL A 120 2.34 -0.15 0.16
CA VAL A 120 2.58 -0.62 -1.21
C VAL A 120 1.95 -1.99 -1.44
N THR A 121 1.97 -2.89 -0.46
CA THR A 121 1.28 -4.18 -0.53
C THR A 121 0.99 -4.75 0.85
N ALA A 122 0.07 -5.69 0.92
CA ALA A 122 -0.21 -6.50 2.11
C ALA A 122 -0.61 -7.90 1.68
N TYR A 123 -0.17 -8.93 2.41
CA TYR A 123 -0.48 -10.32 2.09
C TYR A 123 -0.35 -11.22 3.31
N CYS A 124 -1.00 -12.39 3.24
CA CYS A 124 -0.90 -13.43 4.25
C CYS A 124 0.27 -14.37 3.94
N ASP A 125 1.16 -14.58 4.90
CA ASP A 125 2.32 -15.45 4.72
C ASP A 125 1.86 -16.89 4.39
N SER A 126 2.61 -17.56 3.51
CA SER A 126 2.35 -18.94 3.05
C SER A 126 1.05 -19.16 2.23
N MET A 127 0.37 -18.09 1.77
CA MET A 127 -0.83 -18.22 0.95
C MET A 127 -1.00 -17.09 -0.06
N ASN A 128 -1.63 -17.40 -1.21
CA ASN A 128 -1.86 -16.41 -2.26
C ASN A 128 -3.00 -15.46 -1.92
N LYS A 129 -4.06 -15.96 -1.26
CA LYS A 129 -5.24 -15.22 -0.83
C LYS A 129 -5.42 -15.37 0.67
N CYS A 130 -5.69 -14.27 1.35
CA CYS A 130 -6.06 -14.27 2.75
C CYS A 130 -7.45 -14.90 2.96
N PRO A 131 -7.70 -15.55 4.11
CA PRO A 131 -9.00 -16.11 4.43
C PRO A 131 -10.09 -15.03 4.50
N TYR A 132 -11.33 -15.43 4.19
CA TYR A 132 -12.45 -14.50 4.12
C TYR A 132 -12.73 -13.79 5.46
N TRP A 133 -12.58 -14.48 6.59
CA TRP A 133 -12.77 -13.88 7.91
C TRP A 133 -11.78 -12.73 8.20
N LEU A 134 -10.57 -12.80 7.65
CA LEU A 134 -9.57 -11.73 7.76
C LEU A 134 -9.81 -10.63 6.72
N SER A 135 -10.17 -11.01 5.48
CA SER A 135 -10.46 -10.06 4.41
C SER A 135 -11.54 -9.04 4.79
N ASN A 136 -12.53 -9.45 5.58
CA ASN A 136 -13.68 -8.65 5.96
C ASN A 136 -13.58 -8.06 7.37
N LEU A 137 -12.40 -8.13 8.00
CA LEU A 137 -12.21 -7.53 9.31
C LEU A 137 -12.48 -6.02 9.24
N GLN A 138 -13.57 -5.59 9.87
CA GLN A 138 -13.90 -4.18 10.02
C GLN A 138 -13.43 -3.72 11.40
N LEU A 139 -12.77 -2.56 11.46
CA LEU A 139 -12.55 -1.87 12.73
C LEU A 139 -13.63 -0.79 12.82
N SER A 140 -14.34 -0.78 13.96
CA SER A 140 -15.31 0.23 14.37
C SER A 140 -14.67 1.61 14.53
#